data_AF-A0A7S1DGN1-F1
#
_entry.id   AF-A0A7S1DGN1-F1
#
_cell.length_a   1.000
_cell.length_b   1.000
_cell.length_c   1.000
_cell.angle_alpha   90.00
_cell.angle_beta   90.00
_cell.angle_gamma   90.00
#
_symmetry.space_group_name_H-M   'P 1'
#
loop_
_entity.id
_entity.type
_entity.pdbx_description
1 polymer ?
#
loop_
_entity_poly.entity_id
_entity_poly.type
_entity_poly.pdbx_seq_one_letter_code
_entity_poly.pdbx_strand_id
1 'polypeptide(L)'
;ARPQHDVAKWTKGVDIFQKDYLMIPICKALHWTLAVVCFPGAEAMSVPCTGRGSSLLTFPCILHFNSIRRSDPAVFRPIRAYLQREWDTKRRGTDGPRSFGEKEVWGGTPRCPQQDNDCDCGVFMLESLERMCIDQPEMGLLQLMQLADAGGYLDRAHWYTTEDVAVKRASIRNSIEAIGKEQVPPVDVSAYL
;
A
#
# COMPACT_ATOMS: atom_id res chain seq x y z
N ALA A 1 4.22 -25.71 -0.25
CA ALA A 1 5.31 -24.77 0.08
C ALA A 1 4.79 -23.73 1.07
N ARG A 2 5.61 -23.19 1.98
CA ARG A 2 5.21 -22.04 2.81
C ARG A 2 5.52 -20.78 1.99
N PRO A 3 4.53 -20.06 1.43
CA PRO A 3 4.76 -18.99 0.45
C PRO A 3 5.75 -17.91 0.92
N GLN A 4 5.86 -17.70 2.23
CA GLN A 4 6.75 -16.72 2.83
C GLN A 4 8.25 -17.07 2.68
N HIS A 5 8.61 -18.34 2.44
CA HIS A 5 10.01 -18.71 2.16
C HIS A 5 10.41 -18.31 0.73
N ASP A 6 9.45 -18.30 -0.20
CA ASP A 6 9.69 -18.05 -1.62
C ASP A 6 10.01 -16.57 -1.89
N VAL A 7 9.57 -15.68 -0.99
CA VAL A 7 9.78 -14.23 -1.05
C VAL A 7 10.83 -13.70 -0.08
N ALA A 8 11.44 -14.55 0.76
CA ALA A 8 12.41 -14.12 1.79
C ALA A 8 13.63 -13.38 1.19
N LYS A 9 13.97 -13.66 -0.07
CA LYS A 9 15.07 -12.99 -0.77
C LYS A 9 14.72 -11.57 -1.24
N TRP A 10 13.43 -11.22 -1.37
CA TRP A 10 12.98 -9.91 -1.87
C TRP A 10 13.45 -8.76 -0.98
N THR A 11 13.59 -9.01 0.32
CA THR A 11 14.05 -8.02 1.30
C THR A 11 15.47 -8.33 1.79
N LYS A 12 16.29 -9.04 1.00
CA LYS A 12 17.69 -9.26 1.37
C LYS A 12 18.43 -7.92 1.46
N GLY A 13 18.94 -7.59 2.64
CA GLY A 13 19.60 -6.31 2.91
C GLY A 13 18.66 -5.11 3.09
N VAL A 14 17.34 -5.34 3.09
CA VAL A 14 16.34 -4.31 3.36
C VAL A 14 15.62 -4.65 4.66
N ASP A 15 15.62 -3.69 5.56
CA ASP A 15 14.83 -3.74 6.77
C ASP A 15 13.49 -3.03 6.56
N ILE A 16 12.44 -3.83 6.41
CA ILE A 16 11.08 -3.32 6.16
C ILE A 16 10.46 -2.67 7.39
N PHE A 17 10.99 -2.93 8.60
CA PHE A 17 10.48 -2.33 9.83
C PHE A 17 11.00 -0.92 10.07
N GLN A 18 12.01 -0.47 9.31
CA GLN A 18 12.45 0.93 9.29
C GLN A 18 11.67 1.79 8.28
N LYS A 19 10.69 1.21 7.58
CA LYS A 19 9.89 1.93 6.58
C LYS A 19 8.61 2.43 7.23
N ASP A 20 8.15 3.59 6.78
CA ASP A 20 6.83 4.11 7.15
C ASP A 20 5.71 3.41 6.36
N TYR A 21 5.98 3.02 5.11
CA TYR A 21 4.97 2.39 4.25
C TYR A 21 5.56 1.22 3.46
N LEU A 22 4.80 0.14 3.37
CA LEU A 22 5.02 -0.95 2.41
C LEU A 22 3.83 -1.00 1.46
N MET A 23 4.05 -0.65 0.19
CA MET A 23 3.04 -0.69 -0.85
C MET A 23 3.09 -2.04 -1.56
N ILE A 24 1.97 -2.78 -1.55
CA ILE A 24 1.88 -4.15 -2.04
C ILE A 24 0.73 -4.22 -3.06
N PRO A 25 1.03 -4.10 -4.37
CA PRO A 25 0.06 -4.40 -5.41
C PRO A 25 -0.34 -5.88 -5.36
N ILE A 26 -1.64 -6.15 -5.44
CA ILE A 26 -2.20 -7.51 -5.38
C ILE A 26 -3.00 -7.75 -6.65
N CYS A 27 -2.64 -8.79 -7.39
CA CYS A 27 -3.42 -9.29 -8.52
C CYS A 27 -3.99 -10.68 -8.19
N LYS A 28 -5.32 -10.80 -8.19
CA LYS A 28 -6.03 -12.06 -7.98
C LYS A 28 -7.17 -12.17 -8.97
N ALA A 29 -7.16 -13.20 -9.80
CA ALA A 29 -8.19 -13.45 -10.81
C ALA A 29 -8.47 -12.21 -11.70
N LEU A 30 -7.41 -11.62 -12.27
CA LEU A 30 -7.46 -10.40 -13.11
C LEU A 30 -7.95 -9.13 -12.40
N HIS A 31 -8.13 -9.16 -11.08
CA HIS A 31 -8.48 -8.00 -10.29
C HIS A 31 -7.26 -7.44 -9.55
N TRP A 32 -6.94 -6.18 -9.81
CA TRP A 32 -5.85 -5.45 -9.15
C TRP A 32 -6.36 -4.64 -7.97
N THR A 33 -5.67 -4.75 -6.83
CA THR A 33 -5.93 -3.96 -5.62
C THR A 33 -4.60 -3.54 -4.98
N LEU A 34 -4.64 -2.63 -4.01
CA LEU A 34 -3.46 -2.18 -3.27
C LEU A 34 -3.62 -2.51 -1.78
N ALA A 35 -2.67 -3.22 -1.20
CA ALA A 35 -2.49 -3.21 0.24
C ALA A 35 -1.35 -2.26 0.61
N VAL A 36 -1.54 -1.46 1.67
CA VAL A 36 -0.50 -0.60 2.23
C VAL A 36 -0.32 -0.94 3.70
N VAL A 37 0.87 -1.42 4.07
CA VAL A 37 1.25 -1.57 5.48
C VAL A 37 1.78 -0.23 5.96
N CYS A 38 1.13 0.38 6.93
CA CYS A 38 1.55 1.62 7.55
C CYS A 38 2.31 1.32 8.84
N PHE A 39 3.46 1.96 9.01
CA PHE A 39 4.37 1.91 10.15
C PHE A 39 4.62 0.49 10.69
N PRO A 40 5.06 -0.47 9.86
CA PRO A 40 5.28 -1.86 10.25
C PRO A 40 6.18 -2.05 11.48
N GLY A 41 7.14 -1.16 11.71
CA GLY A 41 8.03 -1.21 12.87
C GLY A 41 7.55 -0.46 14.11
N ALA A 42 6.54 0.42 13.98
CA ALA A 42 6.11 1.25 15.11
C ALA A 42 5.51 0.40 16.23
N GLU A 43 5.95 0.60 17.46
CA GLU A 43 5.20 0.11 18.61
C GLU A 43 3.96 1.00 18.80
N ALA A 44 2.96 0.51 19.52
CA ALA A 44 1.81 1.33 19.89
C ALA A 44 2.29 2.48 20.80
N MET A 45 2.67 3.60 20.20
CA MET A 45 3.25 4.74 20.90
C MET A 45 2.26 5.90 20.90
N SER A 46 2.02 6.49 22.07
CA SER A 46 1.40 7.80 22.19
C SER A 46 2.40 8.85 21.77
N VAL A 47 2.27 9.41 20.57
CA VAL A 47 3.03 10.57 20.12
C VAL A 47 2.41 11.81 20.79
N PRO A 48 3.14 12.55 21.65
CA PRO A 48 2.64 13.80 22.20
C PRO A 48 2.54 14.83 21.08
N CYS A 49 1.34 15.29 20.74
CA CYS A 49 1.18 16.36 19.77
C CYS A 49 1.43 17.70 20.45
N THR A 50 2.46 18.42 19.99
CA THR A 50 2.68 19.80 20.41
C THR A 50 1.61 20.69 19.76
N GLY A 51 0.63 21.15 20.55
CA GLY A 51 -0.27 22.25 20.15
C GLY A 51 -1.77 22.05 20.35
N ARG A 52 -2.24 20.82 20.60
CA ARG A 52 -3.61 20.51 21.03
C ARG A 52 -3.48 19.23 21.86
N GLY A 53 -3.92 19.21 23.11
CA GLY A 53 -3.66 18.13 24.09
C GLY A 53 -4.22 16.72 23.77
N SER A 54 -4.15 16.28 22.53
CA SER A 54 -4.40 14.92 22.08
C SER A 54 -3.06 14.26 21.77
N SER A 55 -2.77 13.12 22.38
CA SER A 55 -1.65 12.28 21.96
C SER A 55 -2.11 11.42 20.79
N LEU A 56 -1.37 11.43 19.68
CA LEU A 56 -1.67 10.58 18.54
C LEU A 56 -1.01 9.23 18.75
N LEU A 57 -1.80 8.20 18.96
CA LEU A 57 -1.31 6.84 18.91
C LEU A 57 -1.00 6.45 17.46
N THR A 58 0.25 6.12 17.18
CA THR A 58 0.65 5.47 15.93
C THR A 58 0.69 3.97 16.15
N PHE A 59 0.00 3.23 15.30
CA PHE A 59 -0.04 1.77 15.36
C PHE A 59 0.20 1.20 13.97
N PRO A 60 0.85 0.03 13.86
CA PRO A 60 0.91 -0.69 12.60
C PRO A 60 -0.50 -1.00 12.09
N CYS A 61 -0.76 -0.76 10.81
CA CYS A 61 -2.01 -1.18 10.17
C CYS A 61 -1.82 -1.61 8.73
N ILE A 62 -2.82 -2.28 8.17
CA ILE A 62 -2.90 -2.64 6.76
C ILE A 62 -4.16 -2.00 6.18
N LEU A 63 -3.99 -1.09 5.22
CA LEU A 63 -5.07 -0.51 4.43
C LEU A 63 -5.21 -1.28 3.12
N HIS A 64 -6.43 -1.68 2.77
CA HIS A 64 -6.72 -2.34 1.49
C HIS A 64 -7.60 -1.44 0.62
N PHE A 65 -7.04 -0.90 -0.46
CA PHE A 65 -7.77 -0.11 -1.45
C PHE A 65 -8.29 -1.02 -2.55
N ASN A 66 -9.61 -1.00 -2.72
CA ASN A 66 -10.32 -1.83 -3.69
C ASN A 66 -11.41 -1.00 -4.39
N SER A 67 -11.22 -0.77 -5.70
CA SER A 67 -12.14 -0.02 -6.56
C SER A 67 -13.44 -0.78 -6.89
N ILE A 68 -13.58 -2.02 -6.43
CA ILE A 68 -14.82 -2.79 -6.48
C ILE A 68 -15.35 -2.95 -5.05
N ARG A 69 -16.64 -2.68 -4.82
CA ARG A 69 -17.28 -2.74 -3.48
C ARG A 69 -17.40 -4.16 -2.95
N ARG A 70 -16.25 -4.77 -2.67
CA ARG A 70 -16.09 -6.09 -2.09
C ARG A 70 -14.98 -6.02 -1.05
N SER A 71 -15.33 -6.21 0.22
CA SER A 71 -14.32 -6.45 1.24
C SER A 71 -13.64 -7.80 0.97
N ASP A 72 -12.32 -7.86 0.98
CA ASP A 72 -11.55 -9.11 0.90
C ASP A 72 -10.64 -9.22 2.14
N PRO A 73 -11.20 -9.59 3.31
CA PRO A 73 -10.43 -9.71 4.54
C PRO A 73 -9.33 -10.79 4.45
N ALA A 74 -9.39 -11.68 3.45
CA ALA A 74 -8.36 -12.68 3.22
C ALA A 74 -7.01 -12.06 2.81
N VAL A 75 -6.98 -10.78 2.41
CA VAL A 75 -5.76 -10.03 2.10
C VAL A 75 -4.88 -9.81 3.34
N PHE A 76 -5.47 -9.61 4.52
CA PHE A 76 -4.71 -9.20 5.70
C PHE A 76 -3.86 -10.31 6.31
N ARG A 77 -4.40 -11.53 6.37
CA ARG A 77 -3.73 -12.70 6.99
C ARG A 77 -2.34 -13.01 6.39
N PRO A 78 -2.16 -13.14 5.06
CA PRO A 78 -0.85 -13.45 4.49
C PRO A 78 0.18 -12.34 4.73
N ILE A 79 -0.25 -11.07 4.71
CA ILE A 79 0.62 -9.91 4.99
C ILE A 79 1.11 -9.95 6.44
N ARG A 80 0.21 -10.15 7.41
CA ARG A 80 0.55 -10.34 8.82
C ARG A 80 1.53 -11.50 9.03
N ALA A 81 1.28 -12.65 8.41
CA ALA A 81 2.15 -13.82 8.49
C ALA A 81 3.55 -13.55 7.88
N TYR A 82 3.62 -12.74 6.82
CA TYR A 82 4.89 -12.29 6.24
C TYR A 82 5.65 -11.37 7.20
N LEU A 83 4.99 -10.36 7.78
CA LEU A 83 5.58 -9.47 8.78
C LEU A 83 6.12 -10.25 10.00
N GLN A 84 5.33 -11.17 10.55
CA GLN A 84 5.75 -12.02 11.67
C GLN A 84 7.05 -12.76 11.33
N ARG A 85 7.11 -13.38 10.15
CA ARG A 85 8.28 -14.15 9.73
C ARG A 85 9.51 -13.29 9.49
N GLU A 86 9.34 -12.14 8.85
CA GLU A 86 10.43 -11.18 8.64
C GLU A 86 10.99 -10.68 9.97
N TRP A 87 10.11 -10.40 10.95
CA TRP A 87 10.54 -10.02 12.31
C TRP A 87 11.32 -11.14 12.98
N ASP A 88 10.76 -12.35 13.00
CA ASP A 88 11.40 -13.52 13.61
C ASP A 88 12.78 -13.81 13.01
N THR A 89 12.94 -13.55 11.72
CA THR A 89 14.19 -13.80 10.98
C THR A 89 15.24 -12.70 11.21
N LYS A 90 14.82 -11.43 11.24
CA LYS A 90 15.77 -10.29 11.15
C LYS A 90 15.91 -9.49 12.44
N ARG A 91 14.87 -9.46 13.27
CA ARG A 91 14.75 -8.52 14.41
C ARG A 91 14.64 -9.24 15.75
N ARG A 92 14.06 -10.44 15.81
CA ARG A 92 13.82 -11.15 17.08
C ARG A 92 15.07 -11.36 17.94
N GLY A 93 16.22 -11.58 17.32
CA GLY A 93 17.49 -11.77 18.03
C GLY A 93 18.03 -10.50 18.70
N THR A 94 17.74 -9.32 18.13
CA THR A 94 18.24 -8.03 18.62
C THR A 94 17.20 -7.27 19.44
N ASP A 95 15.94 -7.31 18.99
CA ASP A 95 14.85 -6.46 19.47
C ASP A 95 13.83 -7.27 20.29
N GLY A 96 14.01 -8.58 20.39
CA GLY A 96 13.13 -9.47 21.16
C GLY A 96 11.88 -9.95 20.41
N PRO A 97 11.07 -10.79 21.06
CA PRO A 97 9.86 -11.35 20.46
C PRO A 97 8.80 -10.27 20.24
N ARG A 98 8.10 -10.34 19.10
CA ARG A 98 6.98 -9.46 18.77
C ARG A 98 5.92 -10.23 17.99
N SER A 99 4.66 -9.89 18.22
CA SER A 99 3.51 -10.48 17.52
C SER A 99 2.98 -9.52 16.46
N PHE A 100 2.59 -10.07 15.31
CA PHE A 100 1.96 -9.35 14.20
C PHE A 100 0.58 -9.94 13.88
N GLY A 101 -0.26 -10.09 14.91
CA GLY A 101 -1.63 -10.59 14.79
C GLY A 101 -2.64 -9.49 14.44
N GLU A 102 -3.92 -9.85 14.46
CA GLU A 102 -5.02 -8.91 14.17
C GLU A 102 -5.14 -7.79 15.20
N LYS A 103 -4.72 -8.05 16.45
CA LYS A 103 -4.72 -7.08 17.54
C LYS A 103 -3.56 -6.10 17.42
N GLU A 104 -2.40 -6.57 16.98
CA GLU A 104 -1.18 -5.77 16.89
C GLU A 104 -1.08 -5.01 15.56
N VAL A 105 -1.65 -5.56 14.49
CA VAL A 105 -1.67 -4.96 13.16
C VAL A 105 -3.10 -4.97 12.62
N TRP A 106 -3.82 -3.89 12.86
CA TRP A 106 -5.20 -3.75 12.41
C TRP A 106 -5.29 -3.77 10.88
N GLY A 107 -6.38 -4.31 10.33
CA GLY A 107 -6.61 -4.37 8.89
C GLY A 107 -7.95 -3.75 8.54
N GLY A 108 -7.99 -2.88 7.53
CA GLY A 108 -9.21 -2.23 7.09
C GLY A 108 -9.23 -1.88 5.62
N THR A 109 -10.43 -1.74 5.07
CA THR A 109 -10.66 -1.37 3.68
C THR A 109 -11.29 0.03 3.66
N PRO A 110 -10.52 1.08 3.35
CA PRO A 110 -11.05 2.43 3.19
C PRO A 110 -12.14 2.48 2.12
N ARG A 111 -13.14 3.35 2.31
CA ARG A 111 -14.07 3.67 1.24
C ARG A 111 -13.29 4.48 0.20
N CYS A 112 -13.05 3.94 -0.97
CA CYS A 112 -12.32 4.60 -2.05
C CYS A 112 -13.24 4.81 -3.28
N PRO A 113 -12.83 5.65 -4.25
CA PRO A 113 -13.56 5.81 -5.50
C PRO A 113 -13.74 4.46 -6.18
N GLN A 114 -14.93 4.21 -6.73
CA GLN A 114 -15.31 2.91 -7.27
C GLN A 114 -15.32 2.96 -8.79
N GLN A 115 -14.82 1.90 -9.42
CA GLN A 115 -14.89 1.74 -10.86
C GLN A 115 -16.32 1.34 -11.29
N ASP A 116 -16.69 1.77 -12.48
CA ASP A 116 -17.96 1.44 -13.15
C ASP A 116 -17.77 0.50 -14.36
N ASN A 117 -16.53 0.14 -14.68
CA ASN A 117 -16.14 -0.79 -15.74
C ASN A 117 -15.37 -2.00 -15.17
N ASP A 118 -14.96 -2.94 -16.03
CA ASP A 118 -14.30 -4.19 -15.65
C ASP A 118 -12.78 -4.23 -15.92
N CYS A 119 -12.19 -3.14 -16.43
CA CYS A 119 -10.82 -3.14 -16.92
C CYS A 119 -9.90 -2.07 -16.29
N ASP A 120 -10.45 -1.14 -15.49
CA ASP A 120 -9.69 -0.04 -14.88
C ASP A 120 -9.11 -0.35 -13.49
N CYS A 121 -9.36 -1.51 -12.88
CA CYS A 121 -8.90 -1.81 -11.52
C CYS A 121 -7.39 -1.57 -11.30
N GLY A 122 -6.56 -1.86 -12.32
CA GLY A 122 -5.12 -1.56 -12.29
C GLY A 122 -4.81 -0.07 -12.30
N VAL A 123 -5.59 0.75 -13.02
CA VAL A 123 -5.40 2.21 -13.06
C VAL A 123 -5.90 2.85 -11.76
N PHE A 124 -7.01 2.38 -11.20
CA PHE A 124 -7.46 2.77 -9.85
C PHE A 124 -6.42 2.44 -8.77
N MET A 125 -5.78 1.27 -8.86
CA MET A 125 -4.69 0.86 -7.97
C MET A 125 -3.51 1.84 -8.04
N LEU A 126 -3.10 2.24 -9.26
CA LEU A 126 -2.04 3.24 -9.45
C LEU A 126 -2.46 4.65 -8.99
N GLU A 127 -3.72 5.03 -9.15
CA GLU A 127 -4.25 6.29 -8.63
C GLU A 127 -4.24 6.33 -7.10
N SER A 128 -4.73 5.26 -6.44
CA SER A 128 -4.66 5.12 -4.99
C SER A 128 -3.22 5.15 -4.46
N LEU A 129 -2.29 4.49 -5.17
CA LEU A 129 -0.87 4.50 -4.81
C LEU A 129 -0.29 5.91 -4.89
N GLU A 130 -0.56 6.64 -5.98
CA GLU A 130 -0.06 8.00 -6.16
C GLU A 130 -0.63 8.97 -5.11
N ARG A 131 -1.93 8.89 -4.79
CA ARG A 131 -2.50 9.69 -3.69
C ARG A 131 -1.88 9.36 -2.34
N MET A 132 -1.57 8.09 -2.08
CA MET A 132 -0.82 7.71 -0.88
C MET A 132 0.59 8.32 -0.84
N CYS A 133 1.26 8.45 -1.99
CA CYS A 133 2.59 9.07 -2.09
C CYS A 133 2.56 10.60 -1.95
N ILE A 134 1.53 11.26 -2.49
CA ILE A 134 1.42 12.73 -2.54
C ILE A 134 0.81 13.26 -1.24
N ASP A 135 -0.36 12.73 -0.86
CA ASP A 135 -1.09 13.23 0.30
C ASP A 135 -0.47 12.74 1.61
N GLN A 136 0.50 11.80 1.53
CA GLN A 136 1.19 11.09 2.63
C GLN A 136 0.44 11.25 3.93
N PRO A 137 -0.78 10.68 4.10
CA PRO A 137 -1.75 11.22 5.03
C PRO A 137 -1.13 11.34 6.40
N GLU A 138 -0.64 12.55 6.71
CA GLU A 138 -0.04 12.85 7.98
C GLU A 138 -1.20 12.63 8.93
N MET A 139 -1.13 11.54 9.68
CA MET A 139 -1.94 11.36 10.88
C MET A 139 -3.42 11.04 10.63
N GLY A 140 -3.68 9.87 10.03
CA GLY A 140 -5.02 9.26 10.01
C GLY A 140 -5.21 8.03 10.89
N LEU A 141 -4.19 7.58 11.63
CA LEU A 141 -4.28 6.35 12.43
C LEU A 141 -5.07 6.53 13.74
N LEU A 142 -5.07 7.74 14.31
CA LEU A 142 -5.94 8.06 15.45
C LEU A 142 -7.42 8.00 15.08
N GLN A 143 -7.75 8.43 13.86
CA GLN A 143 -9.10 8.36 13.34
C GLN A 143 -9.52 6.92 13.07
N LEU A 144 -8.62 6.03 12.61
CA LEU A 144 -8.99 4.64 12.33
C LEU A 144 -9.41 3.86 13.58
N MET A 145 -8.76 4.05 14.73
CA MET A 145 -9.22 3.44 15.99
C MET A 145 -10.47 4.11 16.54
N GLN A 146 -10.56 5.44 16.52
CA GLN A 146 -11.77 6.17 16.94
C GLN A 146 -12.98 5.84 16.06
N LEU A 147 -12.76 5.57 14.77
CA LEU A 147 -13.79 5.15 13.81
C LEU A 147 -14.11 3.67 13.98
N ALA A 148 -13.13 2.77 14.13
CA ALA A 148 -13.40 1.34 14.34
C ALA A 148 -14.22 1.07 15.61
N ASP A 149 -13.94 1.78 16.72
CA ASP A 149 -14.73 1.70 17.96
C ASP A 149 -16.14 2.33 17.81
N ALA A 150 -16.34 3.21 16.82
CA ALA A 150 -17.62 3.86 16.52
C ALA A 150 -18.35 3.30 15.28
N GLY A 151 -17.85 2.22 14.67
CA GLY A 151 -18.41 1.65 13.41
C GLY A 151 -18.15 2.50 12.15
N GLY A 152 -17.25 3.47 12.21
CA GLY A 152 -16.77 4.27 11.09
C GLY A 152 -15.72 3.56 10.23
N TYR A 153 -15.52 4.10 9.03
CA TYR A 153 -14.54 3.66 8.03
C TYR A 153 -13.69 4.87 7.62
N LEU A 154 -12.45 4.63 7.18
CA LEU A 154 -11.66 5.69 6.55
C LEU A 154 -12.32 6.08 5.23
N ASP A 155 -12.91 7.28 5.15
CA ASP A 155 -13.54 7.78 3.93
C ASP A 155 -12.52 8.47 3.04
N ARG A 156 -12.28 7.86 1.88
CA ARG A 156 -11.48 8.35 0.77
C ARG A 156 -12.29 8.35 -0.52
N ALA A 157 -13.62 8.37 -0.46
CA ALA A 157 -14.48 8.35 -1.65
C ALA A 157 -14.24 9.54 -2.59
N HIS A 158 -13.70 10.63 -2.05
CA HIS A 158 -13.45 11.89 -2.75
C HIS A 158 -11.96 12.11 -3.07
N TRP A 159 -11.13 11.08 -2.91
CA TRP A 159 -9.69 11.23 -3.15
C TRP A 159 -9.37 11.56 -4.60
N TYR A 160 -10.16 11.02 -5.52
CA TYR A 160 -10.08 11.24 -6.96
C TYR A 160 -11.39 10.80 -7.61
N THR A 161 -11.54 11.13 -8.89
CA THR A 161 -12.73 10.83 -9.72
C THR A 161 -12.43 9.76 -10.76
N THR A 162 -13.46 9.24 -11.41
CA THR A 162 -13.30 8.37 -12.59
C THR A 162 -12.65 9.10 -13.77
N GLU A 163 -12.83 10.42 -13.85
CA GLU A 163 -12.18 11.26 -14.87
C GLU A 163 -10.66 11.35 -14.64
N ASP A 164 -10.22 11.50 -13.38
CA ASP A 164 -8.80 11.44 -13.03
C ASP A 164 -8.17 10.10 -13.46
N VAL A 165 -8.91 8.99 -13.29
CA VAL A 165 -8.48 7.65 -13.73
C VAL A 165 -8.37 7.57 -15.25
N ALA A 166 -9.33 8.13 -15.99
CA ALA A 166 -9.29 8.17 -17.45
C ALA A 166 -8.10 9.01 -17.96
N VAL A 167 -7.86 10.17 -17.34
CA VAL A 167 -6.69 11.03 -17.61
C VAL A 167 -5.39 10.28 -17.32
N LYS A 168 -5.31 9.59 -16.18
CA LYS A 168 -4.14 8.77 -15.82
C LYS A 168 -3.89 7.66 -16.83
N ARG A 169 -4.92 6.94 -17.28
CA ARG A 169 -4.80 5.92 -18.33
C ARG A 169 -4.20 6.50 -19.61
N ALA A 170 -4.67 7.67 -20.04
CA ALA A 170 -4.12 8.36 -21.19
C ALA A 170 -2.66 8.81 -20.96
N SER A 171 -2.36 9.35 -19.78
CA SER A 171 -1.02 9.80 -19.39
C SER A 171 0.01 8.66 -19.38
N ILE A 172 -0.35 7.49 -18.82
CA ILE A 172 0.51 6.31 -18.81
C ILE A 172 0.84 5.87 -20.24
N ARG A 173 -0.17 5.79 -21.13
CA ARG A 173 0.05 5.43 -22.54
C ARG A 173 1.02 6.41 -23.21
N ASN A 174 0.75 7.70 -23.10
CA ASN A 174 1.57 8.75 -23.72
C ASN A 174 3.01 8.72 -23.17
N SER A 175 3.19 8.47 -21.87
CA SER A 175 4.52 8.36 -21.24
C SER A 175 5.29 7.15 -21.76
N ILE A 176 4.65 5.99 -21.87
CA ILE A 176 5.28 4.78 -22.43
C ILE A 176 5.70 5.01 -23.89
N GLU A 177 4.85 5.65 -24.70
CA GLU A 177 5.17 5.97 -26.09
C GLU A 177 6.35 6.95 -26.21
N ALA A 178 6.43 7.95 -25.34
CA ALA A 178 7.52 8.92 -25.30
C ALA A 178 8.85 8.25 -24.92
N ILE A 179 8.88 7.52 -23.80
CA ILE A 179 10.05 6.77 -23.34
C ILE A 179 10.49 5.76 -24.40
N GLY A 180 9.52 5.11 -25.06
CA GLY A 180 9.80 4.16 -26.14
C GLY A 180 10.57 4.81 -27.30
N LYS A 181 10.23 6.04 -27.70
CA LYS A 181 10.95 6.77 -28.76
C LYS A 181 12.36 7.18 -28.32
N GLU A 182 12.54 7.54 -27.05
CA GLU A 182 13.85 7.91 -26.51
C GLU A 182 14.82 6.72 -26.42
N GLN A 183 14.29 5.52 -26.18
CA GLN A 183 15.09 4.31 -26.02
C GLN A 183 15.44 3.60 -27.35
N VAL A 184 14.86 4.02 -28.48
CA VAL A 184 15.26 3.50 -29.79
C VAL A 184 16.60 4.14 -30.18
N PRO A 185 17.69 3.37 -30.26
CA PRO A 185 18.97 3.92 -30.72
C PRO A 185 18.84 4.44 -32.15
N PRO A 186 19.57 5.50 -32.53
CA PRO A 186 19.57 5.97 -33.91
C PRO A 186 19.95 4.82 -34.85
N VAL A 187 19.17 4.65 -35.92
CA VAL A 187 19.49 3.66 -36.96
C VAL A 187 20.79 4.09 -37.62
N ASP A 188 21.85 3.33 -37.37
CA ASP A 188 23.12 3.53 -38.06
C ASP A 188 23.00 3.08 -39.51
N VAL A 189 22.68 4.03 -40.39
CA VAL A 189 22.61 3.82 -41.84
C VAL A 189 24.00 3.80 -42.49
N SER A 190 25.09 4.07 -41.75
CA SER A 190 26.45 4.03 -42.30
C SER A 190 26.93 2.60 -42.61
N ALA A 191 26.23 1.57 -42.11
CA ALA A 191 26.47 0.18 -42.48
C ALA A 191 25.84 -0.22 -43.83
N TYR A 192 25.07 0.67 -44.47
CA TYR A 192 24.35 0.41 -45.74
C TYR A 192 24.78 1.33 -46.90
N LEU A 193 25.79 2.19 -46.69
CA LEU A 193 26.42 3.03 -47.71
C LEU A 193 27.89 2.65 -47.88
#